data_AF-A0AAE1EWN7-F1
#
_entry.id   AF-A0AAE1EWN7-F1
#
_cell.length_a   1.000
_cell.length_b   1.000
_cell.length_c   1.000
_cell.angle_alpha   90.00
_cell.angle_beta   90.00
_cell.angle_gamma   90.00
#
_symmetry.space_group_name_H-M   'P 1'
#
loop_
_entity.id
_entity.type
_entity.pdbx_description
1 polymer ?
#
loop_
_entity_poly.entity_id
_entity_poly.type
_entity_poly.pdbx_seq_one_letter_code
_entity_poly.pdbx_strand_id
1 'polypeptide(L)'
;MDGTNMSDESEALEREHFQRIVRAFKAYRQYCQRRISDRESYITTLPTTHQTLLGPYTQHLHDQRLCVDHNAEIIKLIIKDVECMFENVQHQPLRLCVDHNAEIIKLIIKDVECMFENVQHQPLNNEDSITNSMLGPDIEKVQSTIRQIVRDWSPSGEKERRQCYGPIIDTVDKLFP
;
A
#
# COMPACT_ATOMS: atom_id res chain seq x y z
N MET A 1 -0.15 32.59 24.82
CA MET A 1 0.66 32.25 23.64
C MET A 1 0.93 30.76 23.69
N ASP A 2 0.01 29.94 23.17
CA ASP A 2 0.11 28.46 23.18
C ASP A 2 -0.64 27.81 22.00
N GLY A 3 -1.17 28.62 21.07
CA GLY A 3 -1.97 28.12 19.93
C GLY A 3 -1.15 27.69 18.72
N THR A 4 0.10 28.15 18.61
CA THR A 4 0.96 27.90 17.44
C THR A 4 1.61 26.51 17.50
N ASN A 5 2.13 26.10 18.65
CA ASN A 5 2.76 24.77 18.82
C ASN A 5 1.79 23.60 18.60
N MET A 6 0.52 23.74 18.99
CA MET A 6 -0.50 22.69 18.85
C MET A 6 -0.92 22.49 17.39
N SER A 7 -0.89 23.56 16.58
CA SER A 7 -1.17 23.51 15.14
C SER A 7 -0.03 22.80 14.40
N ASP A 8 1.21 23.15 14.72
CA ASP A 8 2.41 22.60 14.05
C ASP A 8 2.57 21.10 14.31
N GLU A 9 2.27 20.63 15.52
CA GLU A 9 2.29 19.20 15.87
C GLU A 9 1.18 18.43 15.15
N SER A 10 -0.03 18.99 15.07
CA SER A 10 -1.14 18.38 14.33
C SER A 10 -0.83 18.23 12.84
N GLU A 11 -0.22 19.25 12.22
CA GLU A 11 0.20 19.21 10.82
C GLU A 11 1.31 18.17 10.56
N ALA A 12 2.22 17.98 11.53
CA ALA A 12 3.25 16.96 11.44
C ALA A 12 2.64 15.55 11.49
N LEU A 13 1.70 15.30 12.41
CA LEU A 13 1.00 14.03 12.54
C LEU A 13 0.15 13.70 11.30
N GLU A 14 -0.55 14.68 10.74
CA GLU A 14 -1.32 14.51 9.51
C GLU A 14 -0.41 14.14 8.33
N ARG A 15 0.76 14.78 8.23
CA ARG A 15 1.76 14.48 7.19
C ARG A 15 2.35 13.09 7.34
N GLU A 16 2.67 12.67 8.56
CA GLU A 16 3.14 11.31 8.83
C GLU A 16 2.07 10.29 8.45
N HIS A 17 0.83 10.53 8.88
CA HIS A 17 -0.30 9.69 8.53
C HIS A 17 -0.47 9.58 7.02
N PHE A 18 -0.43 10.70 6.30
CA PHE A 18 -0.51 10.73 4.85
C PHE A 18 0.59 9.88 4.20
N GLN A 19 1.85 10.07 4.61
CA GLN A 19 2.97 9.28 4.11
C GLN A 19 2.78 7.78 4.37
N ARG A 20 2.24 7.40 5.53
CA ARG A 20 1.92 6.01 5.85
C ARG A 20 0.88 5.42 4.89
N ILE A 21 -0.17 6.17 4.59
CA ILE A 21 -1.19 5.76 3.61
C ILE A 21 -0.58 5.61 2.22
N VAL A 22 0.25 6.56 1.76
CA VAL A 22 0.93 6.45 0.45
C VAL A 22 1.82 5.21 0.39
N ARG A 23 2.55 4.90 1.46
CA ARG A 23 3.34 3.66 1.55
C ARG A 23 2.45 2.42 1.43
N ALA A 24 1.27 2.41 2.05
CA ALA A 24 0.32 1.30 1.93
C ALA A 24 -0.17 1.09 0.48
N PHE A 25 -0.52 2.18 -0.23
CA PHE A 25 -0.87 2.09 -1.65
C PHE A 25 0.30 1.56 -2.48
N LYS A 26 1.53 2.06 -2.28
CA LYS A 26 2.74 1.58 -2.96
C LYS A 26 3.03 0.10 -2.68
N ALA A 27 2.79 -0.36 -1.44
CA ALA A 27 3.06 -1.73 -1.01
C ALA A 27 1.98 -2.76 -1.43
N TYR A 28 0.79 -2.31 -1.86
CA TYR A 28 -0.35 -3.17 -2.18
C TYR A 28 0.01 -4.41 -3.02
N ARG A 29 0.73 -4.19 -4.13
CA ARG A 29 1.07 -5.25 -5.09
C ARG A 29 1.94 -6.31 -4.45
N GLN A 30 3.06 -5.89 -3.87
CA GLN A 30 4.03 -6.80 -3.24
C GLN A 30 3.39 -7.57 -2.10
N TYR A 31 2.60 -6.89 -1.25
CA TYR A 31 1.89 -7.52 -0.14
C TYR A 31 0.92 -8.60 -0.62
N CYS A 32 0.07 -8.29 -1.61
CA CYS A 32 -0.91 -9.24 -2.11
C CYS A 32 -0.22 -10.42 -2.83
N GLN A 33 0.81 -10.15 -3.63
CA GLN A 33 1.57 -11.20 -4.32
C GLN A 33 2.28 -12.15 -3.35
N ARG A 34 2.87 -11.62 -2.28
CA ARG A 34 3.51 -12.44 -1.24
C ARG A 34 2.52 -13.41 -0.61
N ARG A 35 1.33 -12.92 -0.21
CA ARG A 35 0.28 -13.77 0.36
C ARG A 35 -0.22 -14.84 -0.61
N ILE A 36 -0.24 -14.56 -1.91
CA ILE A 36 -0.57 -15.56 -2.93
C ILE A 36 0.58 -16.57 -3.06
N SER A 37 1.84 -16.12 -3.09
CA SER A 37 3.02 -16.99 -3.11
C SER A 37 3.07 -17.93 -1.91
N ASP A 38 2.72 -17.46 -0.71
CA ASP A 38 2.69 -18.29 0.51
C ASP A 38 1.66 -19.43 0.37
N ARG A 39 0.49 -19.14 -0.22
CA ARG A 39 -0.55 -20.14 -0.48
C ARG A 39 -0.12 -21.14 -1.54
N GLU A 40 0.50 -20.68 -2.63
CA GLU A 40 1.04 -21.55 -3.68
C GLU A 40 2.14 -22.46 -3.13
N SER A 41 3.07 -21.89 -2.37
CA SER A 41 4.14 -22.63 -1.69
C SER A 41 3.56 -23.71 -0.79
N TYR A 42 2.55 -23.40 0.03
CA TYR A 42 1.87 -24.39 0.86
C TYR A 42 1.31 -25.56 0.04
N ILE A 43 0.68 -25.30 -1.12
CA ILE A 43 0.18 -26.37 -2.00
C ILE A 43 1.32 -27.31 -2.41
N THR A 44 2.49 -26.77 -2.75
CA THR A 44 3.65 -27.60 -3.16
C THR A 44 4.18 -28.50 -2.04
N THR A 45 3.88 -28.19 -0.77
CA THR A 45 4.26 -29.04 0.37
C THR A 45 3.32 -30.24 0.58
N LEU A 46 2.15 -30.25 -0.05
CA LEU A 46 1.17 -31.33 0.09
C LEU A 46 1.55 -32.56 -0.74
N PRO A 47 1.07 -33.77 -0.40
CA PRO A 47 1.22 -34.95 -1.26
C PRO A 47 0.63 -34.75 -2.65
N THR A 48 1.21 -35.38 -3.68
CA THR A 48 0.83 -35.21 -5.10
C THR A 48 -0.66 -35.45 -5.37
N THR A 49 -1.28 -36.41 -4.67
CA THR A 49 -2.72 -36.67 -4.77
C THR A 49 -3.56 -35.44 -4.37
N HIS A 50 -3.17 -34.75 -3.30
CA HIS A 50 -3.87 -33.54 -2.84
C HIS A 50 -3.56 -32.33 -3.74
N GLN A 51 -2.33 -32.22 -4.25
CA GLN A 51 -2.00 -31.17 -5.23
C GLN A 51 -2.88 -31.28 -6.47
N THR A 52 -3.11 -32.50 -6.97
CA THR A 52 -3.95 -32.76 -8.15
C THR A 52 -5.41 -32.37 -7.90
N LEU A 53 -5.94 -32.68 -6.71
CA LEU A 53 -7.30 -32.27 -6.31
C LEU A 53 -7.47 -30.75 -6.23
N LEU A 54 -6.40 -30.02 -5.96
CA LEU A 54 -6.40 -28.56 -5.82
C LEU A 54 -6.15 -27.81 -7.14
N GLY A 55 -6.10 -28.50 -8.29
CA GLY A 55 -5.91 -27.87 -9.60
C GLY A 55 -6.79 -26.63 -9.85
N PRO A 56 -8.12 -26.67 -9.62
CA PRO A 56 -8.99 -25.49 -9.77
C PRO A 56 -8.62 -24.34 -8.83
N TYR A 57 -8.16 -24.64 -7.61
CA TYR A 57 -7.73 -23.63 -6.66
C TYR A 57 -6.38 -23.00 -7.06
N THR A 58 -5.44 -23.78 -7.59
CA THR A 58 -4.19 -23.27 -8.16
C THR A 58 -4.46 -22.31 -9.32
N GLN A 59 -5.40 -22.64 -10.20
CA GLN A 59 -5.82 -21.73 -11.26
C GLN A 59 -6.44 -20.44 -10.70
N HIS A 60 -7.28 -20.55 -9.67
CA HIS A 60 -7.86 -19.39 -9.00
C HIS A 60 -6.78 -18.47 -8.39
N LEU A 61 -5.71 -19.02 -7.81
CA LEU A 61 -4.58 -18.22 -7.31
C LEU A 61 -3.83 -17.50 -8.44
N HIS A 62 -3.68 -18.15 -9.60
CA HIS A 62 -3.14 -17.50 -10.80
C HIS A 62 -4.02 -16.33 -11.27
N ASP A 63 -5.33 -16.52 -11.35
CA ASP A 63 -6.27 -15.47 -11.72
C ASP A 63 -6.24 -14.31 -10.72
N GLN A 64 -6.08 -14.60 -9.42
CA GLN A 64 -5.88 -13.58 -8.39
C GLN A 64 -4.61 -12.76 -8.62
N ARG A 65 -3.49 -13.35 -9.07
CA ARG A 65 -2.26 -12.61 -9.38
C ARG A 65 -2.50 -11.61 -10.51
N LEU A 66 -3.17 -12.04 -11.57
CA LEU A 66 -3.51 -11.17 -12.71
C LEU A 66 -4.39 -10.00 -12.26
N CYS A 67 -5.39 -10.27 -11.41
CA CYS A 67 -6.24 -9.23 -10.84
C CYS A 67 -5.44 -8.23 -9.98
N VAL A 68 -4.53 -8.73 -9.14
CA VAL A 68 -3.65 -7.88 -8.31
C VAL A 68 -2.77 -6.98 -9.17
N ASP A 69 -2.22 -7.51 -10.27
CA ASP A 69 -1.41 -6.72 -11.20
C ASP A 69 -2.23 -5.63 -11.89
N HIS A 70 -3.44 -5.95 -12.37
CA HIS A 70 -4.32 -4.94 -12.97
C HIS A 70 -4.73 -3.85 -11.97
N ASN A 71 -5.10 -4.25 -10.76
CA ASN A 71 -5.43 -3.31 -9.69
C ASN A 71 -4.23 -2.42 -9.31
N ALA A 72 -3.01 -2.96 -9.37
CA ALA A 72 -1.80 -2.19 -9.10
C ALA A 72 -1.59 -1.07 -10.14
N GLU A 73 -1.94 -1.29 -11.41
CA GLU A 73 -1.91 -0.22 -12.42
C GLU A 73 -2.90 0.90 -12.12
N ILE A 74 -4.11 0.56 -11.65
CA ILE A 74 -5.08 1.56 -11.19
C ILE A 74 -4.53 2.33 -9.99
N ILE A 75 -3.94 1.63 -9.01
CA ILE A 75 -3.34 2.28 -7.83
C ILE A 75 -2.23 3.25 -8.23
N LYS A 76 -1.38 2.90 -9.20
CA LYS A 76 -0.34 3.81 -9.71
C LYS A 76 -0.95 5.11 -10.25
N LEU A 77 -2.10 5.02 -10.92
CA LEU A 77 -2.82 6.22 -11.39
C LEU A 77 -3.39 7.03 -10.22
N ILE A 78 -3.95 6.38 -9.19
CA ILE A 78 -4.48 7.05 -8.00
C ILE A 78 -3.39 7.86 -7.29
N ILE A 79 -2.18 7.33 -7.18
CA ILE A 79 -1.07 7.97 -6.44
C ILE A 79 -0.09 8.75 -7.32
N LYS A 80 -0.39 8.93 -8.61
CA LYS A 80 0.54 9.52 -9.58
C LYS A 80 0.98 10.93 -9.18
N ASP A 81 0.03 11.77 -8.78
CA ASP A 81 0.28 13.18 -8.49
C ASP A 81 0.37 13.47 -6.97
N VAL A 82 0.29 12.42 -6.16
CA VAL A 82 0.34 12.51 -4.69
C VAL A 82 1.69 13.04 -4.19
N GLU A 83 2.77 12.79 -4.93
CA GLU A 83 4.10 13.28 -4.57
C GLU A 83 4.22 14.81 -4.67
N CYS A 84 3.40 15.44 -5.53
CA CYS A 84 3.39 16.89 -5.74
C CYS A 84 2.39 17.64 -4.84
N MET A 85 1.46 16.94 -4.18
CA MET A 85 0.43 17.58 -3.34
C MET A 85 0.97 18.35 -2.12
N PHE A 86 2.23 18.09 -1.72
CA PHE A 86 2.85 18.69 -0.52
C PHE A 86 4.05 19.59 -0.83
N GLU A 87 4.29 19.95 -2.09
CA GLU A 87 5.44 20.79 -2.48
C GLU A 87 5.47 22.15 -1.75
N ASN A 88 4.30 22.68 -1.37
CA ASN A 88 4.18 23.95 -0.64
C ASN A 88 4.55 23.87 0.86
N VAL A 89 4.89 22.68 1.38
CA VAL A 89 5.20 22.44 2.82
C VAL A 89 6.56 21.75 3.03
N GLN A 90 7.34 21.56 1.96
CA GLN A 90 8.69 21.02 2.07
C GLN A 90 9.64 22.13 2.55
N HIS A 91 10.12 22.03 3.80
CA HIS A 91 11.35 22.71 4.20
C HIS A 91 12.50 22.12 3.37
N GLN A 92 12.77 22.71 2.21
CA GLN A 92 13.90 22.39 1.33
C GLN A 92 15.23 22.12 2.07
N PRO A 93 15.58 22.79 3.18
CA PRO A 93 16.85 22.57 3.86
C PRO A 93 17.03 21.15 4.44
N LEU A 94 15.98 20.57 5.04
CA LEU A 94 16.08 19.30 5.77
C LEU A 94 16.24 18.10 4.83
N ARG A 95 15.55 18.12 3.68
CA ARG A 95 15.66 17.07 2.66
C ARG A 95 17.05 17.05 2.04
N LEU A 96 17.61 18.22 1.74
CA LEU A 96 18.99 18.36 1.26
C LEU A 96 20.01 17.75 2.23
N CYS A 97 19.84 17.97 3.54
CA CYS A 97 20.71 17.38 4.55
C CYS A 97 20.54 15.86 4.66
N VAL A 98 19.31 15.34 4.59
CA VAL A 98 19.04 13.90 4.63
C VAL A 98 19.62 13.19 3.40
N ASP A 99 19.43 13.77 2.22
CA ASP A 99 19.98 13.25 0.96
C ASP A 99 21.52 13.28 1.00
N HIS A 100 22.11 14.35 1.53
CA HIS A 100 23.56 14.45 1.71
C HIS A 100 24.09 13.38 2.68
N ASN A 101 23.43 13.19 3.81
CA ASN A 101 23.81 12.16 4.78
C ASN A 101 23.65 10.75 4.19
N ALA A 102 22.62 10.51 3.37
CA ALA A 102 22.41 9.24 2.69
C ALA A 102 23.54 8.94 1.69
N GLU A 103 24.04 9.94 0.96
CA GLU A 103 25.20 9.77 0.08
C GLU A 103 26.48 9.48 0.86
N ILE A 104 26.68 10.12 2.03
CA ILE A 104 27.80 9.79 2.92
C ILE A 104 27.72 8.33 3.40
N ILE A 105 26.53 7.87 3.81
CA ILE A 105 26.33 6.48 4.26
C ILE A 105 26.64 5.50 3.12
N LYS A 106 26.22 5.78 1.89
CA LYS A 106 26.55 4.93 0.72
C LYS A 106 28.05 4.84 0.48
N LEU A 107 28.78 5.95 0.61
CA LEU A 107 30.24 5.98 0.47
C LEU A 107 30.91 5.17 1.58
N ILE A 108 30.45 5.29 2.83
CA ILE A 108 30.95 4.50 3.96
C ILE A 108 30.71 2.99 3.72
N ILE A 109 29.51 2.60 3.29
CA ILE A 109 29.19 1.19 3.00
C ILE A 109 30.09 0.65 1.88
N LYS A 110 30.27 1.43 0.81
CA LYS A 110 31.12 1.06 -0.33
C LYS A 110 32.58 0.82 0.09
N ASP A 111 33.10 1.63 1.01
CA ASP A 111 34.47 1.49 1.50
C ASP A 111 34.61 0.31 2.49
N VAL A 112 33.54 0.00 3.25
CA VAL A 112 33.50 -1.13 4.19
C VAL A 112 33.39 -2.48 3.48
N GLU A 113 32.72 -2.54 2.32
CA GLU A 113 32.61 -3.77 1.50
C GLU A 113 33.97 -4.34 1.07
N CYS A 114 35.01 -3.51 0.99
CA CYS A 114 36.37 -3.92 0.62
C CYS A 114 37.31 -4.16 1.82
N MET A 115 36.89 -3.87 3.06
CA MET A 115 37.78 -3.92 4.24
C MET A 115 37.71 -5.24 5.02
N PHE A 116 36.66 -6.06 4.84
CA PHE A 116 36.46 -7.29 5.60
C PHE A 116 36.09 -8.47 4.69
N GLU A 117 37.09 -9.15 4.11
CA GLU A 117 36.88 -10.36 3.27
C GLU A 117 36.26 -11.56 4.02
N ASN A 118 36.09 -11.48 5.34
CA ASN A 118 35.62 -12.59 6.19
C ASN A 118 34.22 -12.42 6.79
N VAL A 119 33.47 -11.39 6.39
CA VAL A 119 32.07 -11.25 6.83
C VAL A 119 31.16 -11.62 5.68
N GLN A 120 30.70 -12.88 5.67
CA GLN A 120 29.53 -13.23 4.86
C GLN A 120 28.34 -12.44 5.39
N HIS A 121 28.02 -11.32 4.73
CA HIS A 121 26.75 -10.63 4.94
C HIS A 121 25.63 -11.60 4.56
N GLN A 122 24.98 -12.22 5.55
CA GLN A 122 23.59 -12.59 5.36
C GLN A 122 22.85 -11.30 5.00
N PRO A 123 22.14 -11.22 3.86
CA PRO A 123 21.33 -10.06 3.59
C PRO A 123 20.36 -9.92 4.75
N LEU A 124 20.35 -8.75 5.39
CA LEU A 124 19.34 -8.37 6.35
C LEU A 124 17.99 -8.33 5.61
N ASN A 125 17.31 -9.47 5.54
CA ASN A 125 15.90 -9.59 5.16
C ASN A 125 14.98 -8.98 6.24
N ASN A 126 15.39 -7.86 6.85
CA ASN A 126 14.67 -7.22 7.95
C ASN A 126 13.68 -6.14 7.48
N GLU A 127 13.67 -5.76 6.20
CA GLU A 127 12.60 -4.91 5.66
C GLU A 127 11.25 -5.66 5.59
N ASP A 128 11.27 -6.99 5.52
CA ASP A 128 10.06 -7.81 5.36
C ASP A 128 9.27 -8.02 6.66
N SER A 129 9.95 -7.92 7.81
CA SER A 129 9.34 -8.08 9.15
C SER A 129 8.57 -6.83 9.59
N ILE A 130 9.09 -5.65 9.25
CA ILE A 130 8.51 -4.35 9.65
C ILE A 130 7.34 -3.98 8.73
N THR A 131 7.43 -4.29 7.43
CA THR A 131 6.39 -3.98 6.45
C THR A 131 5.11 -4.81 6.63
N ASN A 132 5.22 -6.08 7.05
CA ASN A 132 4.04 -6.94 7.17
C ASN A 132 3.17 -6.65 8.41
N SER A 133 3.77 -6.27 9.55
CA SER A 133 3.02 -6.08 10.81
C SER A 133 2.34 -4.71 10.89
N MET A 134 3.02 -3.63 10.49
CA MET A 134 2.47 -2.27 10.63
C MET A 134 1.57 -1.84 9.47
N LEU A 135 1.81 -2.33 8.24
CA LEU A 135 1.08 -1.87 7.05
C LEU A 135 -0.11 -2.77 6.67
N GLY A 136 -0.21 -3.98 7.21
CA GLY A 136 -1.29 -4.92 6.90
C GLY A 136 -2.69 -4.29 7.00
N PRO A 137 -3.06 -3.65 8.13
CA PRO A 137 -4.35 -3.00 8.28
C PRO A 137 -4.60 -1.87 7.27
N ASP A 138 -3.57 -1.08 6.94
CA ASP A 138 -3.69 0.00 5.97
C ASP A 138 -3.83 -0.55 4.53
N ILE A 139 -3.20 -1.69 4.21
CA ILE A 139 -3.39 -2.35 2.92
C ILE A 139 -4.79 -2.95 2.79
N GLU A 140 -5.39 -3.45 3.87
CA GLU A 140 -6.80 -3.87 3.89
C GLU A 140 -7.76 -2.70 3.63
N LYS A 141 -7.40 -1.49 4.10
CA LYS A 141 -8.12 -0.27 3.72
C LYS A 141 -7.95 0.03 2.23
N VAL A 142 -6.75 -0.09 1.66
CA VAL A 142 -6.54 0.06 0.20
C VAL A 142 -7.44 -0.90 -0.58
N GLN A 143 -7.52 -2.17 -0.18
CA GLN A 143 -8.43 -3.15 -0.79
C GLN A 143 -9.90 -2.73 -0.69
N SER A 144 -10.31 -2.17 0.46
CA SER A 144 -11.66 -1.66 0.67
C SER A 144 -11.94 -0.45 -0.20
N THR A 145 -10.99 0.45 -0.38
CA THR A 145 -11.08 1.60 -1.29
C THR A 145 -11.31 1.14 -2.73
N ILE A 146 -10.61 0.11 -3.21
CA ILE A 146 -10.84 -0.44 -4.56
C ILE A 146 -12.27 -0.98 -4.70
N ARG A 147 -12.78 -1.70 -3.68
CA ARG A 147 -14.18 -2.17 -3.67
C ARG A 147 -15.17 -1.01 -3.66
N GLN A 148 -14.88 0.05 -2.89
CA GLN A 148 -15.71 1.24 -2.82
C GLN A 148 -15.80 1.95 -4.17
N ILE A 149 -14.70 2.04 -4.93
CA ILE A 149 -14.70 2.58 -6.30
C ILE A 149 -15.66 1.80 -7.19
N VAL A 150 -15.65 0.47 -7.12
CA VAL A 150 -16.58 -0.37 -7.89
C VAL A 150 -18.03 -0.11 -7.47
N ARG A 151 -18.32 -0.08 -6.17
CA ARG A 151 -19.67 0.21 -5.65
C ARG A 151 -20.18 1.56 -6.14
N ASP A 152 -19.37 2.60 -6.05
CA ASP A 152 -19.83 3.97 -6.28
C ASP A 152 -19.80 4.37 -7.76
N TRP A 153 -18.87 3.83 -8.55
CA TRP A 153 -18.58 4.31 -9.90
C TRP A 153 -18.72 3.27 -11.01
N SER A 154 -19.04 2.00 -10.71
CA SER A 154 -19.29 0.99 -11.74
C SER A 154 -20.77 0.76 -12.03
N PRO A 155 -21.12 0.22 -13.21
CA PRO A 155 -22.47 -0.28 -13.48
C PRO A 155 -22.90 -1.39 -12.51
N SER A 156 -21.99 -2.29 -12.14
CA SER A 156 -22.28 -3.40 -11.21
C SER A 156 -22.73 -2.91 -9.82
N GLY A 157 -22.28 -1.73 -9.41
CA GLY A 157 -22.69 -1.10 -8.14
C GLY A 157 -24.05 -0.40 -8.16
N GLU A 158 -24.70 -0.26 -9.32
CA GLU A 158 -25.93 0.54 -9.46
C GLU A 158 -27.07 0.05 -8.54
N LYS A 159 -27.26 -1.27 -8.45
CA LYS A 159 -28.30 -1.85 -7.59
C LYS A 159 -28.09 -1.45 -6.13
N GLU A 160 -26.86 -1.50 -5.64
CA GLU A 160 -26.49 -1.16 -4.27
C GLU A 160 -26.62 0.34 -4.02
N ARG A 161 -26.16 1.18 -4.96
CA ARG A 161 -26.35 2.64 -4.89
C ARG A 161 -27.81 3.03 -4.84
N ARG A 162 -28.67 2.42 -5.68
CA ARG A 162 -30.11 2.71 -5.66
C ARG A 162 -30.75 2.32 -4.33
N GLN A 163 -30.36 1.19 -3.74
CA GLN A 163 -30.87 0.76 -2.43
C GLN A 163 -30.41 1.67 -1.28
N CYS A 164 -29.17 2.16 -1.32
CA CYS A 164 -28.61 2.99 -0.25
C CYS A 164 -28.89 4.49 -0.42
N TYR A 165 -28.65 5.04 -1.61
CA TYR A 165 -28.77 6.49 -1.89
C TYR A 165 -30.18 6.88 -2.33
N GLY A 166 -30.94 5.98 -2.96
CA GLY A 166 -32.30 6.26 -3.43
C GLY A 166 -33.20 6.85 -2.33
N PRO A 167 -33.39 6.17 -1.18
CA PRO A 167 -34.25 6.68 -0.10
C PRO A 167 -33.81 8.05 0.44
N ILE A 168 -32.50 8.32 0.43
CA ILE A 168 -31.93 9.59 0.89
C ILE A 168 -32.28 10.70 -0.10
N ILE A 169 -32.03 10.45 -1.40
CA ILE A 169 -32.31 11.41 -2.48
C ILE A 169 -33.82 11.71 -2.55
N ASP A 170 -34.67 10.67 -2.53
CA ASP A 170 -36.12 10.82 -2.54
C ASP A 170 -36.63 11.69 -1.37
N THR A 171 -35.99 11.56 -0.20
CA THR A 171 -36.30 12.36 0.98
C THR A 171 -35.87 13.82 0.79
N VAL A 172 -34.69 14.05 0.23
CA VAL A 172 -34.17 15.39 -0.06
C VAL A 172 -35.08 16.10 -1.07
N ASP A 173 -35.42 15.45 -2.18
CA ASP A 173 -36.30 16.02 -3.23
C ASP A 173 -37.69 16.35 -2.70
N LYS A 174 -38.21 15.53 -1.77
CA LYS A 174 -39.51 15.80 -1.12
C LYS A 174 -39.48 17.01 -0.19
N LEU A 175 -38.37 17.24 0.51
CA LEU A 175 -38.21 18.34 1.47
C LEU A 175 -37.83 19.66 0.79
N PHE A 176 -37.11 19.58 -0.34
CA PHE A 176 -36.58 20.72 -1.08
C PHE A 176 -36.88 20.59 -2.59
N PRO A 177 -38.15 20.82 -3.00
CA PRO A 177 -38.57 20.69 -4.40
C PRO A 177 -38.06 21.81 -5.31
#